data_AF-A0A699PZG2-F1
#
_entry.id   AF-A0A699PZG2-F1
#
_cell.length_a   1.000
_cell.length_b   1.000
_cell.length_c   1.000
_cell.angle_alpha   90.00
_cell.angle_beta   90.00
_cell.angle_gamma   90.00
#
_symmetry.space_group_name_H-M   'P 1'
#
loop_
_entity.id
_entity.type
_entity.pdbx_description
1 polymer ?
#
loop_
_entity_poly.entity_id
_entity_poly.type
_entity_poly.pdbx_seq_one_letter_code
_entity_poly.pdbx_strand_id
1 'polypeptide(L)'
;MTASCTTVLLLLVGMPLAYALAHSRSRLRPLAEAVVSLPLVLPPTVIGFYLLLAFSDSTALGRFLIEKLGLSLNFTFPGILVGSLVYSLPFMVQPLQAGFQQLPRSLTEAAYTLGKSRLTTLWRVLLPNMKPALLNGAVLTFAHTLGEFGVVLMIGGNLPGRTRVASIAIYDEVQSLPAIRPSQCLRRHAAGRGLRHLSGAVLVFEERRRPPLLGPVIDFHLTKALHTAAGPRTLDVALTLAPGELVALSGPSGAGKTTLLRMLAGLTRPDGGFLRVAGQP
;
A
#
# COMPACT_ATOMS: atom_id res chain seq x y z
N MET A 1 9.06 -8.30 15.06
CA MET A 1 8.70 -8.52 16.48
C MET A 1 7.23 -8.19 16.74
N THR A 2 6.75 -7.00 16.37
CA THR A 2 5.33 -6.60 16.53
C THR A 2 4.36 -7.64 15.98
N ALA A 3 4.46 -8.01 14.70
CA ALA A 3 3.56 -8.97 14.06
C ALA A 3 3.47 -10.34 14.77
N SER A 4 4.61 -10.89 15.22
CA SER A 4 4.64 -12.15 15.96
C SER A 4 3.94 -12.02 17.32
N CYS A 5 4.23 -10.95 18.08
CA CYS A 5 3.57 -10.68 19.36
C CYS A 5 2.07 -10.47 19.21
N THR A 6 1.66 -9.66 18.22
CA THR A 6 0.26 -9.40 17.88
C THR A 6 -0.47 -10.69 17.55
N THR A 7 0.14 -11.57 16.74
CA THR A 7 -0.46 -12.86 16.35
C THR A 7 -0.68 -13.77 17.55
N VAL A 8 0.33 -13.92 18.43
CA VAL A 8 0.21 -14.77 19.63
C VAL A 8 -0.86 -14.22 20.58
N LEU A 9 -0.85 -12.91 20.84
CA LEU A 9 -1.83 -12.28 21.72
C LEU A 9 -3.26 -12.36 21.15
N LEU A 10 -3.43 -12.14 19.85
CA LEU A 10 -4.72 -12.30 19.19
C LEU A 10 -5.16 -13.76 19.16
N LEU A 11 -4.25 -14.74 19.09
CA LEU A 11 -4.65 -16.14 19.17
C LEU A 11 -5.17 -16.47 20.58
N LEU A 12 -4.56 -15.92 21.63
CA LEU A 12 -5.00 -16.09 23.01
C LEU A 12 -6.35 -15.42 23.30
N VAL A 13 -6.60 -14.21 22.78
CA VAL A 13 -7.83 -13.45 23.04
C VAL A 13 -8.93 -13.74 22.00
N GLY A 14 -8.53 -13.88 20.75
CA GLY A 14 -9.41 -14.13 19.61
C GLY A 14 -9.97 -15.55 19.58
N MET A 15 -9.26 -16.56 20.09
CA MET A 15 -9.78 -17.92 20.20
C MET A 15 -11.01 -18.04 21.11
N PRO A 16 -11.00 -17.58 22.38
CA PRO A 16 -12.19 -17.62 23.23
C PRO A 16 -13.31 -16.73 22.68
N LEU A 17 -12.98 -15.58 22.08
CA LEU A 17 -13.95 -14.69 21.45
C LEU A 17 -14.65 -15.37 20.25
N ALA A 18 -13.88 -15.97 19.35
CA ALA A 18 -14.40 -16.70 18.20
C ALA A 18 -15.24 -17.92 18.62
N TYR A 19 -14.80 -18.66 19.64
CA TYR A 19 -15.56 -19.78 20.20
C TYR A 19 -16.90 -19.32 20.76
N ALA A 20 -16.91 -18.22 21.52
CA ALA A 20 -18.11 -17.61 22.07
C ALA A 20 -19.05 -17.13 20.97
N LEU A 21 -18.56 -16.43 19.94
CA LEU A 21 -19.37 -15.96 18.82
C LEU A 21 -19.95 -17.11 17.98
N ALA A 22 -19.17 -18.17 17.75
CA ALA A 22 -19.62 -19.32 16.98
C ALA A 22 -20.75 -20.12 17.67
N HIS A 23 -20.74 -20.19 19.00
CA HIS A 23 -21.70 -21.00 19.78
C HIS A 23 -22.78 -20.18 20.51
N SER A 24 -22.70 -18.85 20.49
CA SER A 24 -23.68 -17.98 21.16
C SER A 24 -25.02 -17.96 20.43
N ARG A 25 -26.10 -18.06 21.21
CA ARG A 25 -27.50 -17.84 20.77
C ARG A 25 -28.04 -16.47 21.22
N SER A 26 -27.19 -15.60 21.75
CA SER A 26 -27.61 -14.29 22.26
C SER A 26 -28.10 -13.37 21.14
N ARG A 27 -29.11 -12.55 21.42
CA ARG A 27 -29.58 -11.49 20.52
C ARG A 27 -28.51 -10.41 20.26
N LEU A 28 -27.52 -10.29 21.14
CA LEU A 28 -26.39 -9.34 20.99
C LEU A 28 -25.26 -9.88 20.09
N ARG A 29 -25.34 -11.13 19.64
CA ARG A 29 -24.31 -11.73 18.78
C ARG A 29 -24.03 -10.90 17.51
N PRO A 30 -25.04 -10.43 16.73
CA PRO A 30 -24.77 -9.63 15.54
C PRO A 30 -24.06 -8.31 15.85
N LEU A 31 -24.38 -7.70 17.00
CA LEU A 31 -23.70 -6.48 17.44
C LEU A 31 -22.23 -6.77 17.78
N ALA A 32 -21.93 -7.88 18.46
CA ALA A 32 -20.56 -8.27 18.75
C ALA A 32 -19.77 -8.61 17.47
N GLU A 33 -20.38 -9.30 16.51
CA GLU A 33 -19.78 -9.56 15.19
C GLU A 33 -19.50 -8.26 14.41
N ALA A 34 -20.41 -7.29 14.50
CA ALA A 34 -20.23 -5.96 13.92
C ALA A 34 -19.07 -5.20 14.57
N VAL A 35 -18.97 -5.23 15.91
CA VAL A 35 -17.86 -4.58 16.65
C VAL A 35 -16.51 -5.21 16.28
N VAL A 36 -16.43 -6.54 16.19
CA VAL A 36 -15.21 -7.24 15.77
C VAL A 36 -14.83 -6.90 14.33
N SER A 37 -15.82 -6.69 13.46
CA SER A 37 -15.61 -6.39 12.04
C SER A 37 -15.47 -4.89 11.75
N LEU A 38 -15.75 -4.02 12.72
CA LEU A 38 -15.67 -2.57 12.60
C LEU A 38 -14.30 -2.08 12.07
N PRO A 39 -13.15 -2.65 12.50
CA PRO A 39 -11.84 -2.24 11.98
C PRO A 39 -11.67 -2.46 10.47
N LEU A 40 -12.44 -3.35 9.85
CA LEU A 40 -12.39 -3.58 8.40
C LEU A 40 -13.04 -2.46 7.59
N VAL A 41 -14.01 -1.76 8.19
CA VAL A 41 -14.78 -0.70 7.53
C VAL A 41 -14.09 0.65 7.66
N LEU A 42 -13.37 0.86 8.76
CA LEU A 42 -12.70 2.12 9.04
C LEU A 42 -11.33 2.18 8.35
N PRO A 43 -10.97 3.31 7.71
CA PRO A 43 -9.61 3.52 7.24
C PRO A 43 -8.59 3.36 8.38
N PRO A 44 -7.43 2.73 8.16
CA PRO A 44 -6.44 2.49 9.22
C PRO A 44 -5.99 3.77 9.92
N THR A 45 -5.81 4.86 9.18
CA THR A 45 -5.44 6.17 9.73
C THR A 45 -6.48 6.73 10.71
N VAL A 46 -7.77 6.48 10.45
CA VAL A 46 -8.87 6.93 11.32
C VAL A 46 -8.85 6.15 12.64
N ILE A 47 -8.62 4.83 12.57
CA ILE A 47 -8.44 3.98 13.76
C ILE A 47 -7.25 4.49 14.59
N GLY A 48 -6.10 4.72 13.93
CA GLY A 48 -4.90 5.25 14.58
C GLY A 48 -5.12 6.60 15.25
N PHE A 49 -5.81 7.52 14.58
CA PHE A 49 -6.16 8.84 15.12
C PHE A 49 -7.06 8.73 16.36
N TYR A 50 -8.13 7.93 16.31
CA TYR A 50 -9.01 7.76 17.47
C TYR A 50 -8.31 7.07 18.65
N LEU A 51 -7.40 6.13 18.38
CA LEU A 51 -6.61 5.50 19.43
C LEU A 51 -5.63 6.49 20.06
N LEU A 52 -4.96 7.35 19.26
CA LEU A 52 -4.10 8.41 19.78
C LEU A 52 -4.86 9.36 20.71
N LEU A 53 -6.07 9.79 20.30
CA LEU A 53 -6.95 10.59 21.13
C LEU A 53 -7.39 9.86 22.41
N ALA A 54 -7.81 8.59 22.29
CA ALA A 54 -8.26 7.78 23.42
C ALA A 54 -7.13 7.50 24.44
N PHE A 55 -5.88 7.50 23.99
CA PHE A 55 -4.70 7.33 24.85
C PHE A 55 -4.09 8.66 25.32
N SER A 56 -4.69 9.80 24.94
CA SER A 56 -4.32 11.12 25.48
C SER A 56 -4.82 11.29 26.91
N ASP A 57 -4.03 12.02 27.69
CA ASP A 57 -4.34 12.54 29.03
C ASP A 57 -5.67 13.33 29.16
N SER A 58 -6.14 13.89 28.05
CA SER A 58 -7.42 14.61 27.95
C SER A 58 -8.65 13.70 28.13
N THR A 59 -8.50 12.39 27.91
CA THR A 59 -9.59 11.42 28.06
C THR A 59 -9.50 10.66 29.39
N ALA A 60 -10.66 10.23 29.90
CA ALA A 60 -10.71 9.44 31.14
C ALA A 60 -9.90 8.13 31.03
N LEU A 61 -9.90 7.49 29.86
CA LEU A 61 -9.17 6.26 29.61
C LEU A 61 -7.65 6.48 29.59
N GLY A 62 -7.17 7.48 28.84
CA GLY A 62 -5.74 7.82 28.81
C GLY A 62 -5.23 8.27 30.17
N ARG A 63 -6.00 9.11 30.89
CA ARG A 63 -5.65 9.52 32.26
C ARG A 63 -5.56 8.34 33.21
N PHE A 64 -6.51 7.41 33.18
CA PHE A 64 -6.47 6.20 34.00
C PHE A 64 -5.23 5.35 33.73
N LEU A 65 -4.88 5.15 32.45
CA LEU A 65 -3.67 4.40 32.05
C LEU A 65 -2.39 5.07 32.57
N ILE A 66 -2.32 6.39 32.51
CA ILE A 66 -1.13 7.15 32.94
C ILE A 66 -1.04 7.21 34.47
N GLU A 67 -2.12 7.59 35.16
CA GLU A 67 -2.08 7.84 36.61
C GLU A 67 -2.09 6.55 37.45
N LYS A 68 -2.81 5.51 37.00
CA LYS A 68 -2.94 4.27 37.77
C LYS A 68 -1.96 3.19 37.33
N LEU A 69 -1.67 3.08 36.03
CA LEU A 69 -0.74 2.07 35.51
C LEU A 69 0.63 2.63 35.16
N GLY A 70 0.83 3.96 35.10
CA GLY A 70 2.09 4.55 34.67
C GLY A 70 2.40 4.29 33.19
N LEU A 71 1.40 3.96 32.37
CA LEU A 71 1.59 3.51 30.99
C LEU A 71 1.19 4.62 30.00
N SER A 72 2.19 5.20 29.33
CA SER A 72 1.97 6.07 28.17
C SER A 72 1.98 5.22 26.89
N LEU A 73 0.82 5.06 26.24
CA LEU A 73 0.71 4.27 25.01
C LEU A 73 1.08 5.05 23.75
N ASN A 74 0.91 6.38 23.74
CA ASN A 74 1.31 7.20 22.60
C ASN A 74 2.84 7.20 22.42
N PHE A 75 3.30 7.00 21.19
CA PHE A 75 4.72 6.92 20.81
C PHE A 75 5.53 5.83 21.52
N THR A 76 4.87 4.75 21.97
CA THR A 76 5.55 3.61 22.59
C THR A 76 5.24 2.28 21.90
N PHE A 77 6.12 1.29 22.10
CA PHE A 77 5.93 -0.05 21.56
C PHE A 77 4.62 -0.71 22.06
N PRO A 78 4.24 -0.61 23.35
CA PRO A 78 2.94 -1.11 23.81
C PRO A 78 1.74 -0.47 23.10
N GLY A 79 1.76 0.83 22.81
CA GLY A 79 0.66 1.46 22.07
C GLY A 79 0.56 0.98 20.63
N ILE A 80 1.69 0.79 19.95
CA ILE A 80 1.73 0.17 18.63
C ILE A 80 1.15 -1.24 18.69
N LEU A 81 1.52 -2.02 19.71
CA LEU A 81 1.02 -3.37 19.90
C LEU A 81 -0.50 -3.36 20.08
N VAL A 82 -1.04 -2.51 20.95
CA VAL A 82 -2.49 -2.37 21.18
C VAL A 82 -3.21 -1.93 19.91
N GLY A 83 -2.70 -0.94 19.19
CA GLY A 83 -3.29 -0.52 17.91
C GLY A 83 -3.30 -1.65 16.88
N SER A 84 -2.21 -2.42 16.82
CA SER A 84 -2.10 -3.60 15.94
C SER A 84 -3.09 -4.70 16.33
N LEU A 85 -3.36 -4.89 17.64
CA LEU A 85 -4.38 -5.84 18.11
C LEU A 85 -5.77 -5.43 17.64
N VAL A 86 -6.16 -4.17 17.83
CA VAL A 86 -7.48 -3.65 17.43
C VAL A 86 -7.68 -3.79 15.92
N TYR A 87 -6.69 -3.36 15.15
CA TYR A 87 -6.73 -3.41 13.69
C TYR A 87 -6.76 -4.84 13.14
N SER A 88 -5.98 -5.75 13.72
CA SER A 88 -5.81 -7.11 13.19
C SER A 88 -6.79 -8.13 13.80
N LEU A 89 -7.61 -7.71 14.76
CA LEU A 89 -8.63 -8.53 15.42
C LEU A 89 -9.54 -9.30 14.44
N PRO A 90 -10.17 -8.68 13.42
CA PRO A 90 -11.06 -9.40 12.51
C PRO A 90 -10.36 -10.52 11.74
N PHE A 91 -9.09 -10.32 11.38
CA PHE A 91 -8.29 -11.30 10.64
C PHE A 91 -7.92 -12.53 11.47
N MET A 92 -7.94 -12.42 12.80
CA MET A 92 -7.82 -13.59 13.67
C MET A 92 -9.19 -14.20 13.95
N VAL A 93 -10.19 -13.39 14.33
CA VAL A 93 -11.46 -13.89 14.85
C VAL A 93 -12.31 -14.55 13.75
N GLN A 94 -12.38 -13.98 12.55
CA GLN A 94 -13.27 -14.48 11.51
C GLN A 94 -12.86 -15.88 10.99
N PRO A 95 -11.58 -16.17 10.68
CA PRO A 95 -11.17 -17.52 10.30
C PRO A 95 -11.42 -18.55 11.41
N LEU A 96 -11.16 -18.18 12.68
CA LEU A 96 -11.43 -19.06 13.81
C LEU A 96 -12.94 -19.32 13.99
N GLN A 97 -13.76 -18.28 13.88
CA GLN A 97 -15.21 -18.39 13.98
C GLN A 97 -15.77 -19.31 12.89
N ALA A 98 -15.33 -19.12 11.64
CA ALA A 98 -15.69 -20.00 10.53
C ALA A 98 -15.24 -21.45 10.79
N GLY A 99 -14.02 -21.64 11.33
CA GLY A 99 -13.51 -22.94 11.74
C GLY A 99 -14.39 -23.63 12.78
N PHE A 100 -14.86 -22.92 13.81
CA PHE A 100 -15.79 -23.48 14.81
C PHE A 100 -17.14 -23.85 14.20
N GLN A 101 -17.65 -23.04 13.28
CA GLN A 101 -18.95 -23.27 12.64
C GLN A 101 -18.95 -24.45 11.66
N GLN A 102 -17.80 -24.77 11.05
CA GLN A 102 -17.66 -25.89 10.13
C GLN A 102 -17.56 -27.25 10.84
N LEU A 103 -17.23 -27.28 12.14
CA LEU A 103 -17.14 -28.54 12.87
C LEU A 103 -18.54 -29.15 13.08
N PRO A 104 -18.73 -30.45 12.81
CA PRO A 104 -20.00 -31.10 13.05
C PRO A 104 -20.30 -31.18 14.55
N ARG A 105 -21.55 -30.91 14.93
CA ARG A 105 -22.00 -30.90 16.34
C ARG A 105 -21.79 -32.25 17.03
N SER A 106 -21.78 -33.35 16.27
CA SER A 106 -21.55 -34.71 16.76
C SER A 106 -20.23 -34.86 17.51
N LEU A 107 -19.18 -34.10 17.15
CA LEU A 107 -17.90 -34.11 17.89
C LEU A 107 -18.07 -33.61 19.32
N THR A 108 -18.82 -32.52 19.49
CA THR A 108 -19.09 -31.92 20.80
C THR A 108 -20.04 -32.79 21.61
N GLU A 109 -21.08 -33.33 20.99
CA GLU A 109 -22.06 -34.22 21.62
C GLU A 109 -21.40 -35.52 22.12
N ALA A 110 -20.58 -36.17 21.29
CA ALA A 110 -19.85 -37.38 21.68
C ALA A 110 -18.90 -37.13 22.86
N ALA A 111 -18.20 -35.99 22.88
CA ALA A 111 -17.32 -35.62 23.98
C ALA A 111 -18.10 -35.43 25.31
N TYR A 112 -19.29 -34.86 25.25
CA TYR A 112 -20.16 -34.70 26.42
C TYR A 112 -20.77 -36.02 26.89
N THR A 113 -21.15 -36.93 25.99
CA THR A 113 -21.59 -38.29 26.36
C THR A 113 -20.47 -39.07 27.08
N LEU A 114 -19.21 -38.84 26.71
CA LEU A 114 -18.03 -39.38 27.41
C LEU A 114 -17.68 -38.62 28.71
N GLY A 115 -18.56 -37.75 29.19
CA GLY A 115 -18.41 -37.00 30.45
C GLY A 115 -17.31 -35.93 30.41
N LYS A 116 -16.86 -35.47 29.24
CA LYS A 116 -15.80 -34.44 29.15
C LYS A 116 -16.38 -33.05 29.37
N SER A 117 -15.64 -32.22 30.11
CA SER A 117 -15.99 -30.82 30.34
C SER A 117 -15.77 -29.96 29.08
N ARG A 118 -16.45 -28.81 28.99
CA ARG A 118 -16.34 -27.87 27.85
C ARG A 118 -14.90 -27.50 27.50
N LEU A 119 -14.08 -27.25 28.53
CA LEU A 119 -12.67 -26.90 28.36
C LEU A 119 -11.88 -28.09 27.78
N THR A 120 -12.15 -29.30 28.26
CA THR A 120 -11.53 -30.52 27.74
C THR A 120 -11.92 -30.76 26.29
N THR A 121 -13.20 -30.60 25.95
CA THR A 121 -13.71 -30.71 24.57
C THR A 121 -13.07 -29.67 23.66
N LEU A 122 -12.94 -28.42 24.10
CA LEU A 122 -12.27 -27.37 23.33
C LEU A 122 -10.82 -27.74 23.00
N TRP A 123 -10.00 -28.06 24.01
CA TRP A 123 -8.57 -28.30 23.82
C TRP A 123 -8.25 -29.63 23.16
N ARG A 124 -9.01 -30.69 23.43
CA ARG A 124 -8.70 -32.05 22.96
C ARG A 124 -9.49 -32.48 21.74
N VAL A 125 -10.63 -31.85 21.44
CA VAL A 125 -11.50 -32.22 20.32
C VAL A 125 -11.59 -31.10 19.30
N LEU A 126 -12.05 -29.91 19.69
CA LEU A 126 -12.32 -28.85 18.72
C LEU A 126 -11.03 -28.28 18.10
N LEU A 127 -10.09 -27.80 18.93
CA LEU A 127 -8.85 -27.17 18.45
C LEU A 127 -8.02 -28.09 17.53
N PRO A 128 -7.81 -29.38 17.83
CA PRO A 128 -7.09 -30.27 16.93
C PRO A 128 -7.78 -30.51 15.58
N ASN A 129 -9.12 -30.45 15.53
CA ASN A 129 -9.90 -30.66 14.31
C ASN A 129 -10.00 -29.39 13.44
N MET A 130 -9.69 -28.21 13.98
CA MET A 130 -9.70 -26.94 13.25
C MET A 130 -8.32 -26.32 13.05
N LYS A 131 -7.25 -27.13 13.11
CA LYS A 131 -5.88 -26.69 12.83
C LYS A 131 -5.75 -25.86 11.54
N PRO A 132 -6.43 -26.20 10.41
CA PRO A 132 -6.38 -25.37 9.21
C PRO A 132 -6.91 -23.94 9.46
N ALA A 133 -7.98 -23.79 10.24
CA ALA A 133 -8.53 -22.49 10.59
C ALA A 133 -7.61 -21.69 11.53
N LEU A 134 -6.95 -22.35 12.48
CA LEU A 134 -5.95 -21.75 13.36
C LEU A 134 -4.75 -21.21 12.54
N LEU A 135 -4.26 -22.01 11.60
CA LEU A 135 -3.17 -21.61 10.70
C LEU A 135 -3.59 -20.45 9.80
N ASN A 136 -4.78 -20.49 9.22
CA ASN A 136 -5.30 -19.41 8.39
C ASN A 136 -5.41 -18.10 9.18
N GLY A 137 -5.99 -18.13 10.38
CA GLY A 137 -6.06 -16.95 11.25
C GLY A 137 -4.67 -16.40 11.60
N ALA A 138 -3.75 -17.28 11.99
CA ALA A 138 -2.38 -16.88 12.33
C ALA A 138 -1.64 -16.24 11.13
N VAL A 139 -1.71 -16.85 9.95
CA VAL A 139 -1.05 -16.35 8.74
C VAL A 139 -1.67 -15.04 8.28
N LEU A 140 -3.00 -14.94 8.25
CA LEU A 140 -3.71 -13.71 7.86
C LEU A 140 -3.39 -12.56 8.80
N THR A 141 -3.49 -12.78 10.12
CA THR A 141 -3.13 -11.76 11.12
C THR A 141 -1.66 -11.34 11.00
N PHE A 142 -0.75 -12.30 10.84
CA PHE A 142 0.67 -11.99 10.73
C PHE A 142 0.97 -11.15 9.47
N ALA A 143 0.48 -11.60 8.32
CA ALA A 143 0.68 -10.91 7.04
C ALA A 143 0.09 -9.49 7.07
N HIS A 144 -1.11 -9.35 7.64
CA HIS A 144 -1.79 -8.08 7.74
C HIS A 144 -1.10 -7.12 8.72
N THR A 145 -0.62 -7.62 9.86
CA THR A 145 0.16 -6.80 10.81
C THR A 145 1.50 -6.36 10.22
N LEU A 146 2.12 -7.20 9.37
CA LEU A 146 3.38 -6.87 8.70
C LEU A 146 3.20 -5.75 7.66
N GLY A 147 2.06 -5.77 6.95
CA GLY A 147 1.69 -4.75 5.96
C GLY A 147 1.12 -3.48 6.59
N GLU A 148 0.86 -3.47 7.90
CA GLU A 148 0.22 -2.33 8.54
C GLU A 148 1.16 -1.13 8.65
N PHE A 149 0.62 0.03 8.29
CA PHE A 149 1.36 1.28 8.26
C PHE A 149 0.57 2.43 8.90
N GLY A 150 -0.73 2.57 8.60
CA GLY A 150 -1.52 3.73 8.98
C GLY A 150 -1.67 3.89 10.49
N VAL A 151 -2.17 2.86 11.17
CA VAL A 151 -2.36 2.81 12.63
C VAL A 151 -1.02 2.98 13.35
N VAL A 152 0.03 2.31 12.85
CA VAL A 152 1.35 2.33 13.50
C VAL A 152 2.02 3.69 13.38
N LEU A 153 1.97 4.33 12.22
CA LEU A 153 2.51 5.67 12.02
C LEU A 153 1.78 6.69 12.89
N MET A 154 0.44 6.58 13.01
CA MET A 154 -0.34 7.50 13.83
C MET A 154 -0.01 7.36 15.32
N ILE A 155 -0.08 6.15 15.89
CA ILE A 155 0.09 5.94 17.34
C ILE A 155 1.57 5.98 17.75
N GLY A 156 2.42 5.32 16.99
CA GLY A 156 3.83 5.11 17.31
C GLY A 156 4.77 6.17 16.74
N GLY A 157 4.33 6.89 15.70
CA GLY A 157 5.20 7.78 14.95
C GLY A 157 6.31 7.03 14.22
N ASN A 158 7.42 7.72 13.98
CA ASN A 158 8.60 7.18 13.32
C ASN A 158 9.87 7.44 14.15
N LEU A 159 9.92 6.87 15.36
CA LEU A 159 11.11 7.00 16.21
C LEU A 159 12.08 5.84 15.93
N PRO A 160 13.29 6.12 15.42
CA PRO A 160 14.29 5.09 15.14
C PRO A 160 14.66 4.32 16.41
N GLY A 161 14.72 3.00 16.30
CA GLY A 161 15.10 2.12 17.41
C GLY A 161 14.03 1.89 18.48
N ARG A 162 12.86 2.55 18.41
CA ARG A 162 11.76 2.32 19.38
C ARG A 162 10.43 1.94 18.74
N THR A 163 9.95 2.73 17.78
CA THR A 163 8.61 2.57 17.20
C THR A 163 8.61 2.37 15.69
N ARG A 164 9.77 2.54 15.04
CA ARG A 164 9.95 2.31 13.61
C ARG A 164 9.75 0.83 13.24
N VAL A 165 8.68 0.57 12.49
CA VAL A 165 8.44 -0.72 11.83
C VAL A 165 9.00 -0.73 10.40
N ALA A 166 9.17 -1.92 9.82
CA ALA A 166 9.76 -2.09 8.49
C ALA A 166 9.00 -1.32 7.39
N SER A 167 7.66 -1.31 7.45
CA SER A 167 6.82 -0.57 6.51
C SER A 167 7.10 0.93 6.54
N ILE A 168 7.29 1.52 7.73
CA ILE A 168 7.64 2.94 7.91
C ILE A 168 9.04 3.22 7.36
N ALA A 169 10.01 2.33 7.60
CA ALA A 169 11.36 2.50 7.07
C ALA A 169 11.40 2.52 5.53
N ILE A 170 10.60 1.67 4.87
CA ILE A 170 10.47 1.67 3.42
C ILE A 170 9.80 2.97 2.93
N TYR A 171 8.74 3.42 3.62
CA TYR A 171 8.04 4.65 3.27
C TYR A 171 8.94 5.89 3.39
N ASP A 172 9.76 5.96 4.44
CA ASP A 172 10.75 7.03 4.59
C ASP A 172 11.76 7.04 3.44
N GLU A 173 12.27 5.86 3.07
CA GLU A 173 13.23 5.73 1.97
C GLU A 173 12.61 6.19 0.64
N VAL A 174 11.36 5.82 0.38
CA VAL A 174 10.65 6.25 -0.83
C VAL A 174 10.42 7.77 -0.85
N GLN A 175 10.17 8.40 0.31
CA GLN A 175 10.03 9.85 0.41
C GLN A 175 11.36 10.62 0.37
N SER A 176 12.45 9.99 0.83
CA SER A 176 13.79 10.59 0.84
C SER A 176 14.44 10.56 -0.54
N LEU A 177 14.00 9.64 -1.42
CA LEU A 177 14.35 9.66 -2.83
C LEU A 177 14.03 11.05 -3.39
N PRO A 178 14.98 11.70 -4.09
CA PRO A 178 14.70 12.96 -4.74
C PRO A 178 13.50 12.71 -5.64
N ALA A 179 12.37 13.31 -5.26
CA ALA A 179 11.12 13.16 -5.96
C ALA A 179 11.39 13.27 -7.45
N ILE A 180 10.73 12.44 -8.24
CA ILE A 180 10.58 12.65 -9.68
C ILE A 180 9.85 14.00 -9.81
N ARG A 181 10.58 15.10 -9.64
CA ARG A 181 10.13 16.47 -9.80
C ARG A 181 10.29 16.73 -11.28
N PRO A 182 9.22 16.68 -12.08
CA PRO A 182 9.31 16.98 -13.51
C PRO A 182 9.96 18.35 -13.77
N SER A 183 9.88 19.29 -12.82
CA SER A 183 10.49 20.63 -12.92
C SER A 183 12.02 20.67 -12.76
N GLN A 184 12.65 19.72 -12.04
CA GLN A 184 14.12 19.68 -11.89
C GLN A 184 14.82 18.91 -13.02
N CYS A 185 14.12 17.93 -13.61
CA CYS A 185 14.58 17.26 -14.84
C CYS A 185 14.66 18.27 -16.00
N LEU A 186 13.70 19.22 -16.05
CA LEU A 186 13.63 20.27 -17.07
C LEU A 186 14.84 21.22 -17.09
N ARG A 187 15.41 21.56 -15.93
CA ARG A 187 16.52 22.51 -15.83
C ARG A 187 17.90 21.89 -16.05
N ARG A 188 18.09 20.59 -15.76
CA ARG A 188 19.38 19.93 -15.95
C ARG A 188 19.63 19.47 -17.38
N HIS A 189 18.60 19.19 -18.18
CA HIS A 189 18.76 18.73 -19.55
C HIS A 189 18.74 19.84 -20.63
N ALA A 190 18.26 21.05 -20.33
CA ALA A 190 18.26 22.17 -21.28
C ALA A 190 19.66 22.76 -21.57
N ALA A 191 20.65 22.51 -20.72
CA ALA A 191 21.97 23.16 -20.80
C ALA A 191 23.01 22.40 -21.65
N GLY A 192 22.74 21.16 -22.06
CA GLY A 192 23.78 20.27 -22.60
C GLY A 192 23.74 19.97 -24.10
N ARG A 193 22.59 20.10 -24.79
CA ARG A 193 22.45 19.68 -26.19
C ARG A 193 21.43 20.51 -26.95
N GLY A 194 21.84 21.67 -27.46
CA GLY A 194 21.21 22.33 -28.62
C GLY A 194 19.68 22.46 -28.65
N LEU A 195 18.98 22.45 -27.52
CA LEU A 195 17.53 22.65 -27.47
C LEU A 195 17.25 24.11 -27.80
N ARG A 196 17.00 24.40 -29.09
CA ARG A 196 16.47 25.70 -29.50
C ARG A 196 15.02 25.75 -29.03
N HIS A 197 14.80 26.62 -28.05
CA HIS A 197 13.52 26.94 -27.46
C HIS A 197 12.54 27.42 -28.55
N LEU A 198 11.50 26.65 -28.85
CA LEU A 198 10.43 27.05 -29.78
C LEU A 198 9.09 27.13 -29.04
N SER A 199 8.47 28.30 -29.15
CA SER A 199 7.21 28.69 -28.53
C SER A 199 6.09 27.68 -28.81
N GLY A 200 5.76 26.84 -27.82
CA GLY A 200 4.69 25.84 -27.96
C GLY A 200 4.92 24.50 -27.26
N ALA A 201 6.01 24.34 -26.51
CA ALA A 201 6.24 23.36 -25.44
C ALA A 201 5.71 21.92 -25.69
N VAL A 202 6.35 21.22 -26.62
CA VAL A 202 6.58 19.78 -26.45
C VAL A 202 7.87 19.63 -25.64
N LEU A 203 7.73 19.32 -24.36
CA LEU A 203 8.84 19.07 -23.45
C LEU A 203 9.19 17.60 -23.53
N VAL A 204 10.40 17.33 -23.98
CA VAL A 204 10.95 15.99 -24.10
C VAL A 204 11.74 15.67 -22.83
N PHE A 205 11.32 14.63 -22.11
CA PHE A 205 11.97 14.15 -20.89
C PHE A 205 12.88 12.96 -21.21
N GLU A 206 14.12 13.00 -20.70
CA GLU A 206 15.15 11.96 -20.82
C GLU A 206 15.20 11.16 -19.50
N GLU A 207 15.00 9.83 -19.53
CA GLU A 207 15.17 8.98 -18.35
C GLU A 207 16.29 7.95 -18.56
N ARG A 208 17.43 8.18 -17.88
CA ARG A 208 18.65 7.38 -18.04
C ARG A 208 18.66 6.20 -17.06
N ARG A 209 18.30 4.99 -17.53
CA ARG A 209 18.72 3.72 -16.92
C ARG A 209 18.91 2.61 -17.96
N ARG A 210 20.15 2.44 -18.46
CA ARG A 210 20.86 1.17 -18.77
C ARG A 210 22.19 1.47 -19.54
N PRO A 211 23.24 0.62 -19.42
CA PRO A 211 24.49 0.79 -20.17
C PRO A 211 24.26 0.63 -21.68
N PRO A 212 25.13 1.20 -22.54
CA PRO A 212 24.89 1.26 -23.98
C PRO A 212 24.92 -0.14 -24.59
N LEU A 213 23.77 -0.60 -25.07
CA LEU A 213 23.69 -1.73 -25.99
C LEU A 213 23.97 -1.20 -27.39
N LEU A 214 24.85 -1.87 -28.15
CA LEU A 214 24.99 -1.61 -29.59
C LEU A 214 23.65 -1.86 -30.27
N GLY A 215 22.98 -0.79 -30.67
CA GLY A 215 21.69 -0.84 -31.34
C GLY A 215 21.51 0.39 -32.25
N PRO A 216 20.42 0.45 -33.00
CA PRO A 216 20.19 1.50 -33.97
C PRO A 216 19.89 2.84 -33.27
N VAL A 217 20.68 3.87 -33.62
CA VAL A 217 20.40 5.27 -33.24
C VAL A 217 19.26 5.79 -34.11
N ILE A 218 18.27 6.43 -33.51
CA ILE A 218 17.19 7.12 -34.25
C ILE A 218 17.52 8.61 -34.23
N ASP A 219 17.70 9.23 -35.39
CA ASP A 219 18.00 10.66 -35.50
C ASP A 219 16.93 11.32 -36.37
N PHE A 220 16.28 12.37 -35.86
CA PHE A 220 15.23 13.02 -36.61
C PHE A 220 15.19 14.53 -36.39
N HIS A 221 14.80 15.22 -37.46
CA HIS A 221 14.43 16.62 -37.48
C HIS A 221 13.13 16.69 -38.28
N LEU A 222 12.02 17.01 -37.65
CA LEU A 222 10.70 16.96 -38.29
C LEU A 222 9.98 18.29 -38.11
N THR A 223 9.52 18.86 -39.22
CA THR A 223 8.68 20.06 -39.23
C THR A 223 7.28 19.75 -39.73
N LYS A 224 6.26 20.32 -39.08
CA LYS A 224 4.85 20.18 -39.45
C LYS A 224 4.02 21.40 -39.07
N ALA A 225 3.25 21.93 -40.01
CA ALA A 225 2.22 22.91 -39.72
C ALA A 225 1.00 22.24 -39.04
N LEU A 226 0.58 22.78 -37.90
CA LEU A 226 -0.55 22.34 -37.09
C LEU A 226 -1.62 23.44 -37.05
N HIS A 227 -2.86 23.07 -37.32
CA HIS A 227 -4.01 23.91 -37.02
C HIS A 227 -4.53 23.52 -35.63
N THR A 228 -4.32 24.40 -34.64
CA THR A 228 -4.77 24.19 -33.27
C THR A 228 -5.93 25.11 -32.92
N ALA A 229 -6.68 24.79 -31.86
CA ALA A 229 -7.74 25.67 -31.35
C ALA A 229 -7.23 27.08 -30.95
N ALA A 230 -5.91 27.25 -30.76
CA ALA A 230 -5.25 28.51 -30.46
C ALA A 230 -4.59 29.19 -31.68
N GLY A 231 -4.92 28.74 -32.90
CA GLY A 231 -4.38 29.27 -34.16
C GLY A 231 -3.37 28.35 -34.86
N PRO A 232 -2.87 28.76 -36.05
CA PRO A 232 -1.84 28.03 -36.78
C PRO A 232 -0.52 28.04 -36.00
N ARG A 233 0.13 26.88 -35.88
CA ARG A 233 1.42 26.70 -35.20
C ARG A 233 2.30 25.78 -36.02
N THR A 234 3.62 25.95 -35.94
CA THR A 234 4.57 25.02 -36.56
C THR A 234 5.23 24.20 -35.46
N LEU A 235 5.14 22.88 -35.58
CA LEU A 235 5.91 21.93 -34.79
C LEU A 235 7.26 21.74 -35.50
N ASP A 236 8.34 22.02 -34.82
CA ASP A 236 9.71 21.81 -35.30
C ASP A 236 10.51 21.16 -34.17
N VAL A 237 10.88 19.89 -34.36
CA VAL A 237 11.50 19.05 -33.33
C VAL A 237 12.70 18.32 -33.93
N ALA A 238 13.87 18.54 -33.32
CA ALA A 238 15.10 17.81 -33.61
C ALA A 238 15.52 16.99 -32.39
N LEU A 239 15.72 15.68 -32.54
CA LEU A 239 16.14 14.82 -31.45
C LEU A 239 16.85 13.55 -31.96
N THR A 240 17.85 13.11 -31.21
CA THR A 240 18.60 11.88 -31.46
C THR A 240 18.42 10.94 -30.26
N LEU A 241 17.87 9.75 -30.49
CA LEU A 241 17.62 8.69 -29.50
C LEU A 241 18.69 7.59 -29.60
N ALA A 242 19.33 7.29 -28.48
CA ALA A 242 20.20 6.14 -28.34
C ALA A 242 19.41 4.84 -28.07
N PRO A 243 20.00 3.66 -28.34
CA PRO A 243 19.35 2.38 -28.07
C PRO A 243 19.04 2.18 -26.59
N GLY A 244 17.78 1.83 -26.28
CA GLY A 244 17.31 1.65 -24.90
C GLY A 244 17.03 2.97 -24.16
N GLU A 245 17.12 4.11 -24.84
CA GLU A 245 16.74 5.41 -24.29
C GLU A 245 15.22 5.55 -24.24
N LEU A 246 14.68 5.82 -23.05
CA LEU A 246 13.27 6.12 -22.85
C LEU A 246 13.09 7.63 -22.89
N VAL A 247 12.25 8.08 -23.83
CA VAL A 247 11.95 9.49 -24.00
C VAL A 247 10.45 9.74 -23.87
N ALA A 248 10.07 10.62 -22.94
CA ALA A 248 8.69 10.97 -22.70
C ALA A 248 8.33 12.31 -23.35
N LEU A 249 7.24 12.30 -24.12
CA LEU A 249 6.75 13.46 -24.88
C LEU A 249 5.61 14.15 -24.12
N SER A 250 5.85 15.33 -23.56
CA SER A 250 4.86 16.04 -22.72
C SER A 250 4.53 17.42 -23.29
N GLY A 251 3.34 17.95 -22.99
CA GLY A 251 2.88 19.26 -23.44
C GLY A 251 1.36 19.44 -23.31
N PRO A 252 0.81 20.65 -23.48
CA PRO A 252 -0.64 20.91 -23.45
C PRO A 252 -1.43 20.11 -24.50
N SER A 253 -2.75 19.95 -24.32
CA SER A 253 -3.62 19.38 -25.36
C SER A 253 -3.53 20.21 -26.64
N GLY A 254 -3.38 19.57 -27.80
CA GLY A 254 -3.16 20.26 -29.07
C GLY A 254 -1.71 20.68 -29.38
N ALA A 255 -0.74 20.43 -28.49
CA ALA A 255 0.67 20.78 -28.72
C ALA A 255 1.40 19.95 -29.81
N GLY A 256 0.70 19.06 -30.52
CA GLY A 256 1.30 18.25 -31.60
C GLY A 256 1.92 16.92 -31.17
N LYS A 257 1.76 16.48 -29.90
CA LYS A 257 2.30 15.21 -29.38
C LYS A 257 1.90 13.99 -30.21
N THR A 258 0.59 13.81 -30.42
CA THR A 258 0.05 12.71 -31.22
C THR A 258 0.50 12.82 -32.67
N THR A 259 0.64 14.03 -33.21
CA THR A 259 1.13 14.25 -34.57
C THR A 259 2.60 13.84 -34.70
N LEU A 260 3.45 14.17 -33.73
CA LEU A 260 4.85 13.74 -33.70
C LEU A 260 4.97 12.22 -33.63
N LEU A 261 4.22 11.56 -32.74
CA LEU A 261 4.21 10.10 -32.64
C LEU A 261 3.73 9.44 -33.93
N ARG A 262 2.73 10.03 -34.61
CA ARG A 262 2.27 9.53 -35.92
C ARG A 262 3.32 9.74 -37.02
N MET A 263 4.08 10.83 -37.00
CA MET A 263 5.18 11.04 -37.95
C MET A 263 6.33 10.05 -37.72
N LEU A 264 6.72 9.83 -36.46
CA LEU A 264 7.73 8.83 -36.09
C LEU A 264 7.30 7.39 -36.43
N ALA A 265 6.01 7.09 -36.31
CA ALA A 265 5.45 5.80 -36.70
C ALA A 265 5.22 5.66 -38.23
N GLY A 266 5.58 6.66 -39.03
CA GLY A 266 5.33 6.67 -40.49
C GLY A 266 3.86 6.80 -40.90
N LEU A 267 2.96 7.06 -39.94
CA LEU A 267 1.51 7.20 -40.14
C LEU A 267 1.09 8.60 -40.61
N THR A 268 2.01 9.57 -40.63
CA THR A 268 1.76 10.93 -41.11
C THR A 268 3.05 11.47 -41.73
N ARG A 269 2.95 12.15 -42.88
CA ARG A 269 4.12 12.74 -43.54
C ARG A 269 4.48 14.10 -42.90
N PRO A 270 5.76 14.33 -42.54
CA PRO A 270 6.23 15.66 -42.16
C PRO A 270 6.18 16.62 -43.36
N ASP A 271 6.10 17.92 -43.09
CA ASP A 271 6.18 18.96 -44.14
C ASP A 271 7.65 19.24 -44.53
N GLY A 272 8.59 18.93 -43.64
CA GLY A 272 10.02 19.00 -43.92
C GLY A 272 10.87 18.27 -42.88
N GLY A 273 12.16 18.12 -43.21
CA GLY A 273 13.15 17.47 -42.37
C GLY A 273 13.41 16.00 -42.73
N PHE A 274 14.00 15.23 -41.81
CA PHE A 274 14.39 13.84 -42.01
C PHE A 274 14.11 12.99 -40.75
N LEU A 275 13.84 11.71 -40.96
CA LEU A 275 13.83 10.68 -39.92
C LEU A 275 14.81 9.61 -40.37
N ARG A 276 15.79 9.28 -39.53
CA ARG A 276 16.76 8.23 -39.79
C ARG A 276 16.68 7.20 -38.70
N VAL A 277 16.49 5.93 -39.05
CA VAL A 277 16.54 4.80 -38.12
C VAL A 277 17.76 3.98 -38.48
N ALA A 278 18.70 3.81 -37.54
CA ALA A 278 19.97 3.11 -37.79
C ALA A 278 20.84 3.74 -38.90
N GLY A 279 20.70 5.05 -39.14
CA GLY A 279 21.41 5.75 -40.21
C GLY A 279 20.79 5.60 -41.62
N GLN A 280 19.69 4.88 -41.76
CA GLN A 280 18.91 4.82 -43.00
C GLN A 280 17.68 5.74 -42.93
N PRO A 281 17.33 6.45 -44.03
CA PRO A 281 16.17 7.34 -44.10
C PRO A 281 14.82 6.62 -44.08
#